data_AF-A0A444JG91-F1
#
_entry.id   AF-A0A444JG91-F1
#
_cell.length_a   1.000
_cell.length_b   1.000
_cell.length_c   1.000
_cell.angle_alpha   90.00
_cell.angle_beta   90.00
_cell.angle_gamma   90.00
#
_symmetry.space_group_name_H-M   'P 1'
#
loop_
_entity.id
_entity.type
_entity.pdbx_description
1 polymer ?
#
loop_
_entity_poly.entity_id
_entity_poly.type
_entity_poly.pdbx_seq_one_letter_code
_entity_poly.pdbx_strand_id
1 'polypeptide(L)'
;MQIRGIPNAVNPCVYILHIHGHCFVHLKREGRCTIGEARRRTEDPTNMERDGKGFRKSNCSAGTLFLFRQGEQTIRYTMQTLSTQLELARAGQITEQIKTVAQDEGLAPELIRSRVAKGEIVIANHPLRPQQKIVGIGTGLRTKVNASIGTSSDICDIDMEVRKAKIAEEEGADTLMELSAAGDFDTIRQAVLAGTNLPVGTVPLYQAFKETTTKYANPGKMDPEYLFDLIEKQLADGISFMAIHCGINQYTIERLRKQGYRYGGLVSKGGTFMVAWMDINGKENPLYEQFDRVCGLMKKYDAILSLGNGIRAGAIHDSHDRAQMAEMIINCELAELGRKMGCQIMVEGPGHVPLDEIAGNIMLEKRMSGNAPYYVLGPLPLDSGAGYDHITAAIGAANSSRHGADLVCYITPAEHLALPDEDDVREGVRATRLAVRVGDIAKYPDRRDNEKAAAMARRDMRWKDLEQYLLFPEIAKELRQERMPEKSDTCTMCGDFCAMKKGTEVFKDDMAGDKLSQIT
;
A
#
# COMPACT_ATOMS: atom_id res chain seq x y z
N MET A 1 -0.94 -37.64 -1.85
CA MET A 1 -1.84 -36.78 -1.05
C MET A 1 -3.25 -36.91 -1.64
N GLN A 2 -4.16 -37.60 -0.95
CA GLN A 2 -5.56 -37.78 -1.37
C GLN A 2 -6.29 -36.43 -1.26
N ILE A 3 -6.85 -35.96 -2.37
CA ILE A 3 -7.70 -34.77 -2.40
C ILE A 3 -9.15 -35.28 -2.32
N ARG A 4 -9.82 -35.03 -1.20
CA ARG A 4 -11.27 -35.27 -1.04
C ARG A 4 -12.04 -34.22 -1.86
N GLY A 5 -12.92 -34.69 -2.73
CA GLY A 5 -13.74 -33.86 -3.61
C GLY A 5 -14.99 -33.31 -2.93
N ILE A 6 -15.40 -32.11 -3.35
CA ILE A 6 -16.75 -31.58 -3.24
C ILE A 6 -17.41 -31.80 -4.62
N PRO A 7 -18.65 -32.33 -4.71
CA PRO A 7 -19.26 -32.71 -5.99
C PRO A 7 -20.07 -31.56 -6.62
N ASN A 8 -20.20 -31.66 -7.95
CA ASN A 8 -21.15 -31.01 -8.86
C ASN A 8 -20.79 -29.66 -9.50
N ALA A 9 -20.09 -29.74 -10.64
CA ALA A 9 -20.51 -29.10 -11.89
C ALA A 9 -19.82 -29.79 -13.08
N VAL A 10 -20.60 -30.29 -14.03
CA VAL A 10 -20.12 -30.93 -15.26
C VAL A 10 -19.59 -29.85 -16.20
N ASN A 11 -18.27 -29.70 -16.32
CA ASN A 11 -17.59 -29.18 -17.51
C ASN A 11 -16.08 -29.47 -17.46
N PRO A 12 -15.43 -29.84 -18.58
CA PRO A 12 -14.02 -30.23 -18.58
C PRO A 12 -13.11 -29.02 -18.29
N CYS A 13 -12.21 -29.16 -17.31
CA CYS A 13 -11.22 -28.14 -16.96
C CYS A 13 -10.29 -27.87 -18.15
N VAL A 14 -10.34 -26.64 -18.67
CA VAL A 14 -9.40 -26.11 -19.65
C VAL A 14 -8.49 -25.11 -18.93
N TYR A 15 -7.17 -25.32 -18.99
CA TYR A 15 -6.19 -24.40 -18.42
C TYR A 15 -5.43 -23.71 -19.56
N ILE A 16 -5.26 -22.39 -19.49
CA ILE A 16 -4.44 -21.63 -20.43
C ILE A 16 -3.10 -21.37 -19.75
N LEU A 17 -2.03 -21.99 -20.24
CA LEU A 17 -0.66 -21.72 -19.81
C LEU A 17 -0.03 -20.68 -20.73
N HIS A 18 0.55 -19.64 -20.16
CA HIS A 18 1.41 -18.70 -20.87
C HIS A 18 2.87 -19.10 -20.66
N ILE A 19 3.55 -19.51 -21.73
CA ILE A 19 4.99 -19.79 -21.72
C ILE A 19 5.60 -18.95 -22.86
N HIS A 20 6.52 -18.03 -22.52
CA HIS A 20 7.31 -17.25 -23.49
C HIS A 20 6.46 -16.52 -24.56
N GLY A 21 5.37 -15.86 -24.17
CA GLY A 21 4.51 -15.12 -25.12
C GLY A 21 3.61 -16.00 -26.01
N HIS A 22 3.54 -17.30 -25.76
CA HIS A 22 2.64 -18.24 -26.45
C HIS A 22 1.51 -18.71 -25.52
N CYS A 23 0.27 -18.74 -26.01
CA CYS A 23 -0.86 -19.37 -25.33
C CYS A 23 -0.89 -20.87 -25.63
N PHE A 24 -0.76 -21.71 -24.61
CA PHE A 24 -1.00 -23.15 -24.70
C PHE A 24 -2.28 -23.50 -23.94
N VAL A 25 -3.14 -24.32 -24.55
CA VAL A 25 -4.40 -24.74 -23.94
C VAL A 25 -4.30 -26.22 -23.54
N HIS A 26 -4.42 -26.50 -22.24
CA HIS A 26 -4.43 -27.84 -21.68
C HIS A 26 -5.87 -28.34 -21.53
N LEU A 27 -6.20 -29.42 -22.25
CA LEU A 27 -7.44 -30.17 -22.11
C LEU A 27 -7.17 -31.47 -21.34
N LYS A 28 -7.80 -31.64 -20.17
CA LYS A 28 -7.73 -32.89 -19.40
C LYS A 28 -8.85 -33.83 -19.84
N ARG A 29 -8.53 -34.87 -20.59
CA ARG A 29 -9.48 -35.95 -20.94
C ARG A 29 -9.02 -37.24 -20.27
N GLU A 30 -9.87 -37.80 -19.41
CA GLU A 30 -9.75 -39.17 -18.85
C GLU A 30 -8.31 -39.67 -18.65
N GLY A 31 -7.52 -38.94 -17.84
CA GLY A 31 -6.18 -39.38 -17.45
C GLY A 31 -5.06 -39.24 -18.49
N ARG A 32 -5.24 -38.56 -19.64
CA ARG A 32 -4.14 -38.18 -20.55
C ARG A 32 -4.17 -36.69 -20.93
N CYS A 33 -2.98 -36.06 -20.89
CA CYS A 33 -2.77 -34.69 -21.39
C CYS A 33 -2.42 -34.71 -22.88
N THR A 34 -3.09 -33.88 -23.68
CA THR A 34 -2.73 -33.62 -25.10
C THR A 34 -2.67 -32.11 -25.36
N ILE A 35 -1.70 -31.66 -26.16
CA ILE A 35 -1.56 -30.27 -26.62
C ILE A 35 -2.27 -30.18 -27.98
N GLY A 36 -3.26 -29.29 -28.12
CA GLY A 36 -3.98 -29.05 -29.37
C GLY A 36 -3.68 -27.67 -29.95
N GLU A 37 -3.59 -27.56 -31.28
CA GLU A 37 -3.36 -26.29 -32.00
C GLU A 37 -4.64 -25.41 -32.02
N ALA A 38 -4.53 -24.16 -31.57
CA ALA A 38 -5.57 -23.15 -31.71
C ALA A 38 -5.43 -22.40 -33.05
N ARG A 39 -6.54 -22.19 -33.78
CA ARG A 39 -6.56 -21.32 -34.98
C ARG A 39 -7.25 -19.99 -34.69
N ARG A 40 -6.58 -18.89 -35.03
CA ARG A 40 -7.11 -17.52 -34.98
C ARG A 40 -8.02 -17.27 -36.20
N ARG A 41 -9.15 -16.60 -36.03
CA ARG A 41 -9.88 -15.97 -37.15
C ARG A 41 -9.84 -14.46 -36.92
N THR A 42 -9.09 -13.74 -37.74
CA THR A 42 -9.17 -12.28 -37.87
C THR A 42 -10.24 -11.96 -38.92
N GLU A 43 -11.05 -10.93 -38.70
CA GLU A 43 -12.06 -10.47 -39.67
C GLU A 43 -11.47 -9.61 -40.80
N ASP A 44 -10.15 -9.59 -40.99
CA ASP A 44 -9.49 -8.86 -42.06
C ASP A 44 -8.47 -9.74 -42.79
N PRO A 45 -8.67 -10.10 -44.08
CA PRO A 45 -7.84 -11.05 -44.82
C PRO A 45 -6.76 -10.37 -45.68
N THR A 46 -5.99 -9.43 -45.15
CA THR A 46 -4.82 -8.87 -45.87
C THR A 46 -3.59 -8.80 -44.96
N ASN A 47 -2.91 -9.95 -44.79
CA ASN A 47 -1.45 -10.07 -44.64
C ASN A 47 -1.09 -11.49 -44.16
N MET A 48 -0.93 -12.42 -45.09
CA MET A 48 -0.22 -13.67 -44.84
C MET A 48 0.67 -13.99 -46.05
N GLU A 49 1.96 -13.72 -45.93
CA GLU A 49 2.97 -14.32 -46.82
C GLU A 49 3.43 -15.66 -46.21
N ARG A 50 3.57 -16.67 -47.07
CA ARG A 50 4.10 -17.99 -46.71
C ARG A 50 5.60 -18.00 -46.93
N ASP A 51 6.35 -18.45 -45.94
CA ASP A 51 7.66 -19.04 -46.21
C ASP A 51 7.94 -20.28 -45.34
N GLY A 52 8.69 -21.22 -45.91
CA GLY A 52 8.66 -22.67 -45.60
C GLY A 52 9.25 -23.16 -44.27
N LYS A 53 9.23 -22.37 -43.18
CA LYS A 53 9.72 -22.80 -41.84
C LYS A 53 8.89 -22.28 -40.65
N GLY A 54 7.57 -22.25 -40.79
CA GLY A 54 6.64 -22.02 -39.67
C GLY A 54 6.32 -20.54 -39.39
N PHE A 55 5.12 -20.31 -38.83
CA PHE A 55 4.59 -18.97 -38.54
C PHE A 55 5.30 -18.34 -37.32
N ARG A 56 5.78 -17.09 -37.44
CA ARG A 56 6.16 -16.25 -36.28
C ARG A 56 5.40 -14.90 -36.28
N LYS A 57 4.99 -14.51 -35.05
CA LYS A 57 4.37 -13.27 -34.54
C LYS A 57 2.85 -13.04 -34.69
N SER A 58 2.17 -12.86 -33.55
CA SER A 58 1.70 -11.54 -33.06
C SER A 58 1.11 -11.65 -31.65
N ASN A 59 1.27 -10.57 -30.86
CA ASN A 59 0.67 -10.38 -29.55
C ASN A 59 -0.85 -10.62 -29.59
N CYS A 60 -1.40 -11.25 -28.54
CA CYS A 60 -2.84 -11.32 -28.35
C CYS A 60 -3.33 -10.00 -27.76
N SER A 61 -4.13 -9.26 -28.52
CA SER A 61 -4.84 -8.07 -28.05
C SER A 61 -6.15 -8.44 -27.34
N ALA A 62 -6.60 -7.53 -26.48
CA ALA A 62 -7.92 -7.57 -25.85
C ALA A 62 -9.03 -7.80 -26.90
N GLY A 63 -9.99 -8.68 -26.59
CA GLY A 63 -11.10 -8.99 -27.51
C GLY A 63 -10.83 -10.09 -28.54
N THR A 64 -9.68 -10.77 -28.50
CA THR A 64 -9.43 -11.94 -29.38
C THR A 64 -10.44 -13.06 -29.05
N LEU A 65 -11.29 -13.39 -30.01
CA LEU A 65 -12.24 -14.50 -29.92
C LEU A 65 -11.57 -15.81 -30.33
N PHE A 66 -11.45 -16.76 -29.41
CA PHE A 66 -10.98 -18.09 -29.72
C PHE A 66 -12.19 -19.01 -29.97
N LEU A 67 -12.22 -19.61 -31.17
CA LEU A 67 -13.24 -20.56 -31.58
C LEU A 67 -12.67 -21.97 -31.47
N PHE A 68 -13.21 -22.76 -30.54
CA PHE A 68 -12.86 -24.17 -30.41
C PHE A 68 -13.99 -25.04 -30.97
N ARG A 69 -13.64 -26.02 -31.81
CA ARG A 69 -14.57 -27.05 -32.28
C ARG A 69 -14.38 -28.29 -31.44
N GLN A 70 -15.42 -28.68 -30.69
CA GLN A 70 -15.50 -29.98 -30.03
C GLN A 70 -16.72 -30.70 -30.63
N GLY A 71 -16.49 -31.54 -31.66
CA GLY A 71 -17.60 -32.10 -32.45
C GLY A 71 -18.38 -31.00 -33.21
N GLU A 72 -19.71 -31.08 -33.20
CA GLU A 72 -20.61 -30.12 -33.87
C GLU A 72 -20.80 -28.79 -33.12
N GLN A 73 -20.31 -28.67 -31.88
CA GLN A 73 -20.44 -27.45 -31.09
C GLN A 73 -19.21 -26.55 -31.18
N THR A 74 -19.47 -25.25 -31.35
CA THR A 74 -18.45 -24.19 -31.37
C THR A 74 -18.50 -23.44 -30.04
N ILE A 75 -17.44 -23.53 -29.24
CA ILE A 75 -17.32 -22.81 -27.97
C ILE A 75 -16.54 -21.52 -28.23
N ARG A 76 -17.12 -20.40 -27.80
CA ARG A 76 -16.58 -19.04 -27.94
C ARG A 76 -15.96 -18.60 -26.62
N TYR A 77 -14.66 -18.31 -26.61
CA TYR A 77 -13.98 -17.65 -25.49
C TYR A 77 -13.52 -16.25 -25.89
N THR A 78 -13.93 -15.25 -25.11
CA THR A 78 -13.45 -13.88 -25.21
C THR A 78 -12.48 -13.63 -24.07
N MET A 79 -11.24 -13.23 -24.37
CA MET A 79 -10.35 -12.67 -23.34
C MET A 79 -10.90 -11.33 -22.88
N GLN A 80 -11.58 -11.29 -21.73
CA GLN A 80 -11.90 -10.05 -21.04
C GLN A 80 -10.62 -9.53 -20.38
N THR A 81 -10.08 -8.42 -20.90
CA THR A 81 -9.18 -7.58 -20.12
C THR A 81 -9.93 -7.04 -18.90
N LEU A 82 -9.41 -7.30 -17.71
CA LEU A 82 -9.95 -6.75 -16.47
C LEU A 82 -9.80 -5.22 -16.53
N SER A 83 -10.91 -4.49 -16.38
CA SER A 83 -10.88 -3.03 -16.25
C SER A 83 -10.50 -2.65 -14.81
N THR A 84 -9.71 -1.60 -14.65
CA THR A 84 -9.32 -1.10 -13.33
C THR A 84 -10.46 -0.37 -12.63
N GLN A 85 -10.38 -0.22 -11.29
CA GLN A 85 -11.33 0.64 -10.57
C GLN A 85 -11.37 2.07 -11.14
N LEU A 86 -10.23 2.60 -11.57
CA LEU A 86 -10.14 3.92 -12.22
C LEU A 86 -10.94 3.97 -13.53
N GLU A 87 -10.80 2.96 -14.39
CA GLU A 87 -11.52 2.88 -15.66
C GLU A 87 -13.02 2.69 -15.48
N LEU A 88 -13.41 1.79 -14.56
CA LEU A 88 -14.81 1.54 -14.21
C LEU A 88 -15.47 2.80 -13.65
N ALA A 89 -14.78 3.51 -12.75
CA ALA A 89 -15.26 4.76 -12.20
C ALA A 89 -15.41 5.84 -13.29
N ARG A 90 -14.45 5.97 -14.23
CA ARG A 90 -14.56 6.88 -15.37
C ARG A 90 -15.71 6.55 -16.32
N ALA A 91 -16.05 5.27 -16.45
CA ALA A 91 -17.23 4.81 -17.17
C ALA A 91 -18.54 5.06 -16.40
N GLY A 92 -18.50 5.72 -15.24
CA GLY A 92 -19.68 6.05 -14.44
C GLY A 92 -20.16 4.89 -13.54
N GLN A 93 -19.39 3.81 -13.41
CA GLN A 93 -19.81 2.64 -12.65
C GLN A 93 -19.48 2.78 -11.16
N ILE A 94 -20.45 2.47 -10.30
CA ILE A 94 -20.27 2.32 -8.86
C ILE A 94 -20.08 0.82 -8.57
N THR A 95 -18.84 0.40 -8.38
CA THR A 95 -18.47 -0.98 -8.08
C THR A 95 -18.79 -1.34 -6.62
N GLU A 96 -18.79 -2.64 -6.28
CA GLU A 96 -18.90 -3.07 -4.88
C GLU A 96 -17.74 -2.53 -4.03
N GLN A 97 -16.53 -2.46 -4.59
CA GLN A 97 -15.38 -1.86 -3.92
C GLN A 97 -15.63 -0.39 -3.54
N ILE A 98 -16.22 0.39 -4.44
CA ILE A 98 -16.59 1.79 -4.18
C ILE A 98 -17.66 1.87 -3.08
N LYS A 99 -18.65 0.97 -3.07
CA LYS A 99 -19.68 0.93 -2.02
C LYS A 99 -19.09 0.59 -0.66
N THR A 100 -18.20 -0.39 -0.58
CA THR A 100 -17.52 -0.75 0.67
C THR A 100 -16.71 0.43 1.21
N VAL A 101 -15.89 1.08 0.38
CA VAL A 101 -15.13 2.27 0.80
C VAL A 101 -16.06 3.40 1.26
N ALA A 102 -17.18 3.61 0.56
CA ALA A 102 -18.15 4.63 0.95
C ALA A 102 -18.78 4.34 2.32
N GLN A 103 -19.12 3.08 2.58
CA GLN A 103 -19.67 2.63 3.86
C GLN A 103 -18.67 2.80 5.00
N ASP A 104 -17.42 2.34 4.82
CA ASP A 104 -16.36 2.42 5.82
C ASP A 104 -16.03 3.87 6.23
N GLU A 105 -16.23 4.80 5.31
CA GLU A 105 -15.91 6.22 5.48
C GLU A 105 -17.14 7.08 5.84
N GLY A 106 -18.34 6.50 5.84
CA GLY A 106 -19.60 7.23 6.06
C GLY A 106 -19.88 8.28 4.97
N LEU A 107 -19.50 8.00 3.72
CA LEU A 107 -19.61 8.91 2.57
C LEU A 107 -20.57 8.36 1.50
N ALA A 108 -21.04 9.24 0.60
CA ALA A 108 -21.86 8.82 -0.53
C ALA A 108 -21.03 8.05 -1.58
N PRO A 109 -21.52 6.90 -2.12
CA PRO A 109 -20.80 6.14 -3.13
C PRO A 109 -20.42 6.93 -4.38
N GLU A 110 -21.27 7.87 -4.80
CA GLU A 110 -21.00 8.74 -5.96
C GLU A 110 -19.83 9.70 -5.70
N LEU A 111 -19.65 10.17 -4.46
CA LEU A 111 -18.50 10.99 -4.09
C LEU A 111 -17.21 10.18 -4.25
N ILE A 112 -17.19 8.94 -3.73
CA ILE A 112 -16.05 8.03 -3.86
C ILE A 112 -15.77 7.75 -5.35
N ARG A 113 -16.78 7.33 -6.12
CA ARG A 113 -16.65 7.07 -7.56
C ARG A 113 -16.06 8.26 -8.30
N SER A 114 -16.56 9.47 -8.05
CA SER A 114 -16.09 10.68 -8.73
C SER A 114 -14.61 10.97 -8.46
N ARG A 115 -14.14 10.72 -7.22
CA ARG A 115 -12.75 10.90 -6.82
C ARG A 115 -11.84 9.79 -7.34
N VAL A 116 -12.32 8.55 -7.38
CA VAL A 116 -11.62 7.44 -8.06
C VAL A 116 -11.45 7.77 -9.54
N ALA A 117 -12.50 8.25 -10.23
CA ALA A 117 -12.43 8.61 -11.65
C ALA A 117 -11.41 9.72 -11.97
N LYS A 118 -11.22 10.65 -11.02
CA LYS A 118 -10.20 11.70 -11.06
C LYS A 118 -8.80 11.22 -10.65
N GLY A 119 -8.69 10.02 -10.07
CA GLY A 119 -7.46 9.48 -9.48
C GLY A 119 -7.02 10.21 -8.21
N GLU A 120 -7.96 10.78 -7.46
CA GLU A 120 -7.77 11.38 -6.13
C GLU A 120 -7.98 10.37 -5.00
N ILE A 121 -8.59 9.22 -5.32
CA ILE A 121 -8.71 8.03 -4.48
C ILE A 121 -8.26 6.83 -5.29
N VAL A 122 -7.46 5.95 -4.69
CA VAL A 122 -7.16 4.60 -5.19
C VAL A 122 -7.80 3.57 -4.28
N ILE A 123 -8.12 2.39 -4.82
CA ILE A 123 -8.69 1.29 -4.05
C ILE A 123 -7.80 0.06 -4.16
N ALA A 124 -7.24 -0.35 -3.02
CA ALA A 124 -6.41 -1.53 -2.91
C ALA A 124 -7.29 -2.77 -2.72
N ASN A 125 -7.55 -3.49 -3.82
CA ASN A 125 -8.26 -4.76 -3.80
C ASN A 125 -7.80 -5.62 -4.98
N HIS A 126 -6.85 -6.54 -4.71
CA HIS A 126 -6.28 -7.34 -5.78
C HIS A 126 -7.30 -8.37 -6.31
N PRO A 127 -7.54 -8.47 -7.63
CA PRO A 127 -8.54 -9.36 -8.21
C PRO A 127 -8.33 -10.86 -7.90
N LEU A 128 -7.08 -11.27 -7.70
CA LEU A 128 -6.73 -12.66 -7.32
C LEU A 128 -6.83 -12.92 -5.81
N ARG A 129 -7.12 -11.90 -4.98
CA ARG A 129 -7.31 -12.02 -3.53
C ARG A 129 -8.69 -11.50 -3.11
N PRO A 130 -9.79 -12.17 -3.49
CA PRO A 130 -11.16 -11.67 -3.24
C PRO A 130 -11.51 -11.57 -1.74
N GLN A 131 -10.84 -12.32 -0.87
CA GLN A 131 -11.02 -12.26 0.59
C GLN A 131 -10.25 -11.10 1.24
N GLN A 132 -9.38 -10.42 0.49
CA GLN A 132 -8.63 -9.28 0.98
C GLN A 132 -9.58 -8.13 1.34
N LYS A 133 -9.27 -7.46 2.45
CA LYS A 133 -9.90 -6.20 2.84
C LYS A 133 -9.80 -5.18 1.70
N ILE A 134 -10.91 -4.49 1.43
CA ILE A 134 -10.98 -3.42 0.45
C ILE A 134 -10.59 -2.12 1.16
N VAL A 135 -9.59 -1.40 0.65
CA VAL A 135 -9.11 -0.17 1.29
C VAL A 135 -9.04 0.95 0.28
N GLY A 136 -9.83 2.00 0.50
CA GLY A 136 -9.74 3.26 -0.25
C GLY A 136 -8.70 4.18 0.37
N ILE A 137 -7.82 4.78 -0.43
CA ILE A 137 -6.76 5.69 0.02
C ILE A 137 -6.89 6.97 -0.80
N GLY A 138 -7.06 8.12 -0.15
CA GLY A 138 -7.09 9.39 -0.86
C GLY A 138 -7.99 10.47 -0.25
N THR A 139 -8.24 11.47 -1.09
CA THR A 139 -8.79 12.77 -0.67
C THR A 139 -10.16 12.64 0.00
N GLY A 140 -10.29 13.21 1.20
CA GLY A 140 -11.54 13.29 1.96
C GLY A 140 -11.85 12.04 2.80
N LEU A 141 -11.04 10.99 2.70
CA LEU A 141 -11.10 9.82 3.57
C LEU A 141 -10.31 10.07 4.85
N ARG A 142 -10.51 9.25 5.89
CA ARG A 142 -9.56 9.21 7.02
C ARG A 142 -8.18 8.77 6.52
N THR A 143 -7.12 9.30 7.10
CA THR A 143 -5.75 8.88 6.76
C THR A 143 -5.52 7.43 7.14
N LYS A 144 -4.87 6.69 6.23
CA LYS A 144 -4.58 5.26 6.38
C LYS A 144 -3.22 5.02 7.02
N VAL A 145 -3.04 3.87 7.64
CA VAL A 145 -1.76 3.42 8.22
C VAL A 145 -1.23 2.21 7.46
N ASN A 146 0.00 2.30 6.99
CA ASN A 146 0.74 1.16 6.46
C ASN A 146 1.69 0.61 7.53
N ALA A 147 1.67 -0.70 7.74
CA ALA A 147 2.72 -1.41 8.47
C ALA A 147 3.75 -1.99 7.50
N SER A 148 5.01 -2.10 7.91
CA SER A 148 6.10 -2.65 7.09
C SER A 148 6.83 -3.74 7.86
N ILE A 149 6.95 -4.91 7.25
CA ILE A 149 7.62 -6.09 7.81
C ILE A 149 8.63 -6.62 6.78
N GLY A 150 9.43 -7.61 7.15
CA GLY A 150 10.35 -8.28 6.24
C GLY A 150 11.53 -8.90 6.98
N THR A 151 12.25 -9.77 6.28
CA THR A 151 13.47 -10.41 6.78
C THR A 151 14.75 -9.62 6.44
N SER A 152 15.84 -9.94 7.14
CA SER A 152 17.20 -9.53 6.82
C SER A 152 18.11 -10.76 6.63
N SER A 153 19.36 -10.53 6.22
CA SER A 153 20.37 -11.59 6.14
C SER A 153 20.66 -12.26 7.47
N ASP A 154 20.45 -11.52 8.56
CA ASP A 154 20.81 -11.94 9.92
C ASP A 154 19.61 -12.53 10.66
N ILE A 155 18.40 -12.07 10.33
CA ILE A 155 17.14 -12.54 10.92
C ILE A 155 16.18 -12.88 9.78
N CYS A 156 16.04 -14.18 9.50
CA CYS A 156 15.17 -14.71 8.46
C CYS A 156 14.27 -15.80 9.03
N ASP A 157 13.17 -15.37 9.67
CA ASP A 157 12.15 -16.25 10.26
C ASP A 157 10.79 -15.96 9.63
N ILE A 158 10.31 -16.90 8.81
CA ILE A 158 9.03 -16.77 8.09
C ILE A 158 7.84 -16.74 9.06
N ASP A 159 7.89 -17.54 10.12
CA ASP A 159 6.80 -17.62 11.09
C ASP A 159 6.70 -16.31 11.88
N MET A 160 7.84 -15.69 12.19
CA MET A 160 7.89 -14.35 12.77
C MET A 160 7.25 -13.30 11.86
N GLU A 161 7.58 -13.29 10.56
CA GLU A 161 6.98 -12.34 9.62
C GLU A 161 5.46 -12.54 9.47
N VAL A 162 4.99 -13.79 9.50
CA VAL A 162 3.54 -14.08 9.53
C VAL A 162 2.89 -13.60 10.84
N ARG A 163 3.56 -13.73 11.99
CA ARG A 163 3.04 -13.20 13.27
C ARG A 163 2.98 -11.67 13.24
N LYS A 164 4.03 -11.00 12.75
CA LYS A 164 4.05 -9.53 12.59
C LYS A 164 2.94 -9.03 11.67
N ALA A 165 2.68 -9.73 10.55
CA ALA A 165 1.58 -9.40 9.65
C ALA A 165 0.21 -9.45 10.35
N LYS A 166 -0.02 -10.51 11.15
CA LYS A 166 -1.26 -10.65 11.93
C LYS A 166 -1.39 -9.59 13.00
N ILE A 167 -0.32 -9.32 13.74
CA ILE A 167 -0.28 -8.26 14.75
C ILE A 167 -0.57 -6.90 14.12
N ALA A 168 0.02 -6.60 12.97
CA ALA A 168 -0.27 -5.35 12.26
C ALA A 168 -1.76 -5.22 11.91
N GLU A 169 -2.40 -6.29 11.45
CA GLU A 169 -3.84 -6.32 11.17
C GLU A 169 -4.69 -6.16 12.44
N GLU A 170 -4.35 -6.88 13.51
CA GLU A 170 -5.04 -6.85 14.82
C GLU A 170 -4.98 -5.47 15.47
N GLU A 171 -3.82 -4.79 15.40
CA GLU A 171 -3.60 -3.45 15.94
C GLU A 171 -4.13 -2.34 15.02
N GLY A 172 -4.74 -2.74 13.90
CA GLY A 172 -5.53 -1.87 13.04
C GLY A 172 -4.73 -1.16 11.97
N ALA A 173 -3.67 -1.73 11.41
CA ALA A 173 -3.11 -1.26 10.14
C ALA A 173 -4.15 -1.37 9.00
N ASP A 174 -4.07 -0.48 8.01
CA ASP A 174 -4.93 -0.51 6.83
C ASP A 174 -4.28 -1.27 5.66
N THR A 175 -2.96 -1.19 5.54
CA THR A 175 -2.16 -1.90 4.53
C THR A 175 -0.88 -2.45 5.15
N LEU A 176 -0.26 -3.40 4.46
CA LEU A 176 1.02 -3.99 4.84
C LEU A 176 2.01 -3.87 3.68
N MET A 177 3.29 -3.66 3.96
CA MET A 177 4.37 -3.88 2.99
C MET A 177 5.24 -5.04 3.44
N GLU A 178 5.46 -5.98 2.52
CA GLU A 178 6.42 -7.08 2.65
C GLU A 178 7.73 -6.62 2.00
N LEU A 179 8.73 -6.33 2.85
CA LEU A 179 9.99 -5.66 2.52
C LEU A 179 11.22 -6.52 2.82
N SER A 180 11.07 -7.84 2.77
CA SER A 180 12.18 -8.78 2.97
C SER A 180 13.38 -8.43 2.10
N ALA A 181 14.57 -8.69 2.62
CA ALA A 181 15.84 -8.39 1.96
C ALA A 181 16.78 -9.61 1.87
N ALA A 182 16.36 -10.75 2.41
CA ALA A 182 17.07 -12.02 2.32
C ALA A 182 16.12 -13.21 2.48
N GLY A 183 16.66 -14.41 2.37
CA GLY A 183 15.86 -15.64 2.38
C GLY A 183 15.22 -15.96 1.04
N ASP A 184 14.26 -16.88 1.07
CA ASP A 184 13.44 -17.22 -0.09
C ASP A 184 12.25 -16.25 -0.16
N PHE A 185 12.43 -15.18 -0.94
CA PHE A 185 11.46 -14.11 -1.13
C PHE A 185 10.09 -14.61 -1.58
N ASP A 186 10.05 -15.65 -2.43
CA ASP A 186 8.78 -16.18 -2.92
C ASP A 186 8.04 -16.89 -1.80
N THR A 187 8.73 -17.77 -1.07
CA THR A 187 8.13 -18.49 0.06
C THR A 187 7.69 -17.53 1.17
N ILE A 188 8.52 -16.53 1.51
CA ILE A 188 8.17 -15.51 2.51
C ILE A 188 6.91 -14.74 2.08
N ARG A 189 6.91 -14.19 0.85
CA ARG A 189 5.78 -13.41 0.33
C ARG A 189 4.49 -14.21 0.31
N GLN A 190 4.53 -15.46 -0.15
CA GLN A 190 3.36 -16.35 -0.15
C GLN A 190 2.85 -16.63 1.26
N ALA A 191 3.75 -16.87 2.22
CA ALA A 191 3.37 -17.08 3.61
C ALA A 191 2.70 -15.84 4.22
N VAL A 192 3.26 -14.65 3.99
CA VAL A 192 2.69 -13.37 4.45
C VAL A 192 1.32 -13.12 3.80
N LEU A 193 1.20 -13.29 2.48
CA LEU A 193 -0.08 -13.13 1.77
C LEU A 193 -1.17 -14.10 2.28
N ALA A 194 -0.79 -15.29 2.71
CA ALA A 194 -1.72 -16.24 3.33
C ALA A 194 -2.05 -15.91 4.80
N GLY A 195 -1.21 -15.13 5.47
CA GLY A 195 -1.29 -14.81 6.90
C GLY A 195 -2.15 -13.59 7.26
N THR A 196 -2.47 -12.72 6.30
CA THR A 196 -3.23 -11.48 6.54
C THR A 196 -4.27 -11.22 5.45
N ASN A 197 -5.38 -10.54 5.81
CA ASN A 197 -6.35 -10.03 4.83
C ASN A 197 -6.04 -8.61 4.37
N LEU A 198 -5.01 -7.95 4.90
CA LEU A 198 -4.63 -6.61 4.45
C LEU A 198 -4.20 -6.62 2.97
N PRO A 199 -4.42 -5.52 2.24
CA PRO A 199 -3.69 -5.27 1.00
C PRO A 199 -2.20 -5.25 1.29
N VAL A 200 -1.46 -6.12 0.62
CA VAL A 200 0.00 -6.24 0.76
C VAL A 200 0.68 -5.58 -0.43
N GLY A 201 1.64 -4.72 -0.14
CA GLY A 201 2.55 -4.12 -1.11
C GLY A 201 3.98 -4.63 -0.99
N THR A 202 4.83 -4.29 -1.97
CA THR A 202 6.25 -4.66 -1.96
C THR A 202 7.11 -3.69 -2.76
N VAL A 203 8.43 -3.91 -2.74
CA VAL A 203 9.43 -3.20 -3.54
C VAL A 203 10.20 -4.21 -4.40
N PRO A 204 9.81 -4.43 -5.67
CA PRO A 204 10.38 -5.50 -6.51
C PRO A 204 11.91 -5.41 -6.66
N LEU A 205 12.48 -4.20 -6.58
CA LEU A 205 13.92 -3.97 -6.64
C LEU A 205 14.71 -4.74 -5.57
N TYR A 206 14.13 -5.00 -4.40
CA TYR A 206 14.86 -5.66 -3.30
C TYR A 206 15.24 -7.09 -3.69
N GLN A 207 14.24 -7.86 -4.15
CA GLN A 207 14.46 -9.22 -4.64
C GLN A 207 15.32 -9.21 -5.91
N ALA A 208 15.04 -8.32 -6.87
CA ALA A 208 15.79 -8.27 -8.14
C ALA A 208 17.29 -8.07 -7.92
N PHE A 209 17.67 -7.08 -7.11
CA PHE A 209 19.08 -6.82 -6.82
C PHE A 209 19.70 -7.85 -5.89
N LYS A 210 18.97 -8.38 -4.91
CA LYS A 210 19.50 -9.43 -4.03
C LYS A 210 19.81 -10.71 -4.80
N GLU A 211 18.88 -11.20 -5.62
CA GLU A 211 19.08 -12.41 -6.43
C GLU A 211 20.21 -12.22 -7.46
N THR A 212 20.26 -11.05 -8.12
CA THR A 212 21.37 -10.69 -9.02
C THR A 212 22.70 -10.71 -8.28
N THR A 213 22.78 -10.09 -7.10
CA THR A 213 24.01 -10.02 -6.31
C THR A 213 24.45 -11.40 -5.86
N THR A 214 23.52 -12.25 -5.41
CA THR A 214 23.82 -13.64 -5.04
C THR A 214 24.34 -14.44 -6.24
N LYS A 215 23.75 -14.25 -7.42
CA LYS A 215 24.11 -15.00 -8.63
C LYS A 215 25.43 -14.55 -9.26
N TYR A 216 25.74 -13.26 -9.20
CA TYR A 216 26.84 -12.67 -9.98
C TYR A 216 27.89 -11.91 -9.17
N ALA A 217 27.73 -11.78 -7.84
CA ALA A 217 28.54 -10.95 -6.95
C ALA A 217 28.67 -9.49 -7.41
N ASN A 218 27.73 -9.00 -8.23
CA ASN A 218 27.73 -7.64 -8.76
C ASN A 218 26.28 -7.18 -9.05
N PRO A 219 25.71 -6.25 -8.28
CA PRO A 219 24.35 -5.74 -8.50
C PRO A 219 24.20 -4.99 -9.83
N GLY A 220 25.30 -4.47 -10.40
CA GLY A 220 25.32 -3.81 -11.71
C GLY A 220 24.99 -4.76 -12.88
N LYS A 221 24.97 -6.08 -12.66
CA LYS A 221 24.55 -7.08 -13.65
C LYS A 221 23.05 -7.39 -13.64
N MET A 222 22.24 -6.60 -12.92
CA MET A 222 20.79 -6.77 -12.92
C MET A 222 20.27 -6.57 -14.35
N ASP A 223 19.56 -7.59 -14.85
CA ASP A 223 18.96 -7.57 -16.18
C ASP A 223 17.59 -6.88 -16.11
N PRO A 224 17.37 -5.77 -16.84
CA PRO A 224 16.07 -5.11 -16.89
C PRO A 224 14.90 -6.04 -17.23
N GLU A 225 15.09 -7.03 -18.11
CA GLU A 225 14.01 -7.95 -18.47
C GLU A 225 13.61 -8.84 -17.29
N TYR A 226 14.59 -9.33 -16.53
CA TYR A 226 14.33 -10.08 -15.31
C TYR A 226 13.59 -9.23 -14.26
N LEU A 227 13.89 -7.93 -14.15
CA LEU A 227 13.15 -7.03 -13.27
C LEU A 227 11.67 -6.92 -13.67
N PHE A 228 11.36 -6.79 -14.96
CA PHE A 228 9.97 -6.76 -15.42
C PHE A 228 9.25 -8.11 -15.22
N ASP A 229 9.93 -9.23 -15.49
CA ASP A 229 9.39 -10.57 -15.23
C ASP A 229 9.08 -10.76 -13.74
N LEU A 230 9.95 -10.24 -12.87
CA LEU A 230 9.75 -10.30 -11.42
C LEU A 230 8.58 -9.44 -10.95
N ILE A 231 8.42 -8.22 -11.48
CA ILE A 231 7.25 -7.38 -11.22
C ILE A 231 5.98 -8.12 -11.58
N GLU A 232 5.92 -8.72 -12.77
CA GLU A 232 4.74 -9.47 -13.21
C GLU A 232 4.46 -10.69 -12.31
N LYS A 233 5.52 -11.42 -11.92
CA LYS A 233 5.40 -12.57 -11.01
C LYS A 233 4.81 -12.16 -9.65
N GLN A 234 5.32 -11.09 -9.05
CA GLN A 234 4.83 -10.59 -7.76
C GLN A 234 3.40 -10.06 -7.85
N LEU A 235 2.99 -9.47 -8.98
CA LEU A 235 1.59 -9.11 -9.22
C LEU A 235 0.72 -10.37 -9.33
N ALA A 236 1.16 -11.38 -10.07
CA ALA A 236 0.45 -12.66 -10.19
C ALA A 236 0.30 -13.39 -8.84
N ASP A 237 1.25 -13.20 -7.92
CA ASP A 237 1.19 -13.70 -6.55
C ASP A 237 0.08 -13.04 -5.71
N GLY A 238 -0.39 -11.85 -6.08
CA GLY A 238 -1.48 -11.15 -5.40
C GLY A 238 -1.11 -9.83 -4.73
N ILE A 239 0.05 -9.25 -5.05
CA ILE A 239 0.47 -7.95 -4.51
C ILE A 239 -0.48 -6.84 -4.99
N SER A 240 -1.06 -6.11 -4.04
CA SER A 240 -2.07 -5.07 -4.29
C SER A 240 -1.48 -3.72 -4.72
N PHE A 241 -0.25 -3.43 -4.32
CA PHE A 241 0.42 -2.19 -4.68
C PHE A 241 1.94 -2.37 -4.69
N MET A 242 2.68 -1.61 -5.48
CA MET A 242 4.14 -1.73 -5.55
C MET A 242 4.80 -0.36 -5.52
N ALA A 243 5.82 -0.21 -4.67
CA ALA A 243 6.71 0.93 -4.76
C ALA A 243 7.71 0.71 -5.90
N ILE A 244 7.52 1.44 -6.99
CA ILE A 244 8.38 1.37 -8.18
C ILE A 244 9.06 2.73 -8.34
N HIS A 245 10.39 2.70 -8.37
CA HIS A 245 11.24 3.88 -8.31
C HIS A 245 11.44 4.49 -9.70
N CYS A 246 10.37 4.99 -10.31
CA CYS A 246 10.42 5.57 -11.65
C CYS A 246 10.96 7.02 -11.66
N GLY A 247 10.91 7.72 -10.52
CA GLY A 247 11.40 9.11 -10.42
C GLY A 247 12.92 9.27 -10.41
N ILE A 248 13.67 8.18 -10.29
CA ILE A 248 15.13 8.19 -10.40
C ILE A 248 15.50 8.13 -11.88
N ASN A 249 16.20 9.16 -12.37
CA ASN A 249 16.73 9.21 -13.73
C ASN A 249 18.09 9.93 -13.77
N GLN A 250 18.71 10.03 -14.94
CA GLN A 250 20.01 10.69 -15.06
C GLN A 250 19.98 12.15 -14.59
N TYR A 251 18.85 12.84 -14.75
CA TYR A 251 18.67 14.21 -14.27
C TYR A 251 18.68 14.31 -12.74
N THR A 252 17.97 13.44 -12.01
CA THR A 252 17.97 13.47 -10.54
C THR A 252 19.33 13.10 -9.95
N ILE A 253 20.04 12.13 -10.55
CA ILE A 253 21.41 11.77 -10.17
C ILE A 253 22.36 12.96 -10.41
N GLU A 254 22.20 13.70 -11.50
CA GLU A 254 23.01 14.90 -11.76
C GLU A 254 22.79 15.97 -10.67
N ARG A 255 21.56 16.16 -10.18
CA ARG A 255 21.29 17.08 -9.06
C ARG A 255 22.02 16.64 -7.80
N LEU A 256 21.96 15.35 -7.47
CA LEU A 256 22.64 14.74 -6.32
C LEU A 256 24.17 14.94 -6.38
N ARG A 257 24.78 14.79 -7.57
CA ARG A 257 26.21 15.05 -7.77
C ARG A 257 26.54 16.54 -7.61
N LYS A 258 25.76 17.43 -8.24
CA LYS A 258 25.99 18.89 -8.22
C LYS A 258 25.77 19.54 -6.85
N GLN A 259 25.12 18.86 -5.92
CA GLN A 259 24.99 19.32 -4.54
C GLN A 259 26.05 18.83 -3.58
N GLY A 260 26.95 17.96 -4.02
CA GLY A 260 28.03 17.48 -3.17
C GLY A 260 27.58 16.43 -2.16
N TYR A 261 26.63 15.57 -2.55
CA TYR A 261 26.05 14.49 -1.73
C TYR A 261 25.08 15.00 -0.62
N ARG A 262 24.69 14.11 0.30
CA ARG A 262 23.64 14.31 1.32
C ARG A 262 24.15 14.00 2.73
N TYR A 263 23.55 14.61 3.74
CA TYR A 263 23.89 14.43 5.15
C TYR A 263 23.51 13.03 5.66
N GLY A 264 22.29 12.58 5.39
CA GLY A 264 21.79 11.23 5.69
C GLY A 264 22.07 10.22 4.59
N GLY A 265 22.64 10.64 3.46
CA GLY A 265 22.96 9.79 2.32
C GLY A 265 21.73 9.35 1.51
N LEU A 266 21.89 8.29 0.71
CA LEU A 266 20.77 7.64 0.00
C LEU A 266 20.21 6.49 0.84
N VAL A 267 19.06 6.74 1.47
CA VAL A 267 18.45 5.82 2.45
C VAL A 267 17.35 4.92 1.87
N SER A 268 16.90 5.16 0.64
CA SER A 268 16.03 4.21 -0.05
C SER A 268 16.86 3.04 -0.58
N LYS A 269 16.72 1.85 0.02
CA LYS A 269 17.42 0.63 -0.44
C LYS A 269 17.23 0.42 -1.95
N GLY A 270 15.99 0.47 -2.43
CA GLY A 270 15.66 0.30 -3.85
C GLY A 270 16.27 1.41 -4.71
N GLY A 271 16.18 2.65 -4.25
CA GLY A 271 16.75 3.80 -4.95
C GLY A 271 18.28 3.75 -5.05
N THR A 272 18.96 3.43 -3.95
CA THR A 272 20.42 3.32 -3.89
C THR A 272 20.96 2.26 -4.86
N PHE A 273 20.36 1.07 -4.89
CA PHE A 273 20.77 0.04 -5.84
C PHE A 273 20.46 0.40 -7.30
N MET A 274 19.36 1.10 -7.57
CA MET A 274 19.06 1.60 -8.92
C MET A 274 20.06 2.67 -9.36
N VAL A 275 20.37 3.65 -8.51
CA VAL A 275 21.41 4.66 -8.78
C VAL A 275 22.76 4.00 -9.06
N ALA A 276 23.15 3.02 -8.24
CA ALA A 276 24.40 2.28 -8.45
C ALA A 276 24.40 1.52 -9.79
N TRP A 277 23.29 0.87 -10.15
CA TRP A 277 23.17 0.18 -11.43
C TRP A 277 23.29 1.14 -12.62
N MET A 278 22.64 2.30 -12.55
CA MET A 278 22.71 3.33 -13.59
C MET A 278 24.12 3.90 -13.74
N ASP A 279 24.81 4.15 -12.62
CA ASP A 279 26.18 4.67 -12.60
C ASP A 279 27.16 3.68 -13.22
N ILE A 280 27.10 2.40 -12.82
CA ILE A 280 27.97 1.34 -13.34
C ILE A 280 27.77 1.12 -14.84
N ASN A 281 26.52 1.17 -15.32
CA ASN A 281 26.19 0.85 -16.70
C ASN A 281 26.18 2.07 -17.64
N GLY A 282 26.18 3.30 -17.10
CA GLY A 282 25.99 4.52 -17.90
C GLY A 282 24.65 4.55 -18.64
N LYS A 283 23.60 3.94 -18.07
CA LYS A 283 22.27 3.78 -18.69
C LYS A 283 21.19 4.50 -17.91
N GLU A 284 20.07 4.79 -18.56
CA GLU A 284 18.88 5.31 -17.90
C GLU A 284 18.19 4.20 -17.09
N ASN A 285 17.43 4.60 -16.06
CA ASN A 285 16.60 3.70 -15.28
C ASN A 285 15.57 3.01 -16.19
N PRO A 286 15.56 1.66 -16.30
CA PRO A 286 14.65 0.96 -17.20
C PRO A 286 13.17 1.15 -16.82
N LEU A 287 12.87 1.40 -15.55
CA LEU A 287 11.50 1.65 -15.07
C LEU A 287 10.98 3.04 -15.46
N TYR A 288 11.89 4.00 -15.61
CA TYR A 288 11.59 5.34 -16.13
C TYR A 288 11.47 5.32 -17.66
N GLU A 289 12.46 4.74 -18.35
CA GLU A 289 12.51 4.67 -19.82
C GLU A 289 11.33 3.89 -20.41
N GLN A 290 10.88 2.82 -19.73
CA GLN A 290 9.75 1.98 -20.14
C GLN A 290 8.57 2.12 -19.17
N PHE A 291 8.24 3.35 -18.76
CA PHE A 291 7.16 3.61 -17.82
C PHE A 291 5.78 3.12 -18.31
N ASP A 292 5.57 3.09 -19.62
CA ASP A 292 4.36 2.53 -20.24
C ASP A 292 4.22 1.03 -19.97
N ARG A 293 5.33 0.27 -20.02
CA ARG A 293 5.39 -1.15 -19.67
C ARG A 293 5.07 -1.35 -18.19
N VAL A 294 5.61 -0.50 -17.31
CA VAL A 294 5.27 -0.50 -15.87
C VAL A 294 3.75 -0.32 -15.69
N CYS A 295 3.16 0.72 -16.28
CA CYS A 295 1.72 0.96 -16.20
C CYS A 295 0.90 -0.21 -16.76
N GLY A 296 1.35 -0.82 -17.86
CA GLY A 296 0.70 -1.98 -18.46
C GLY A 296 0.65 -3.19 -17.53
N LEU A 297 1.76 -3.47 -16.82
CA LEU A 297 1.81 -4.54 -15.82
C LEU A 297 0.87 -4.26 -14.65
N MET A 298 0.94 -3.08 -14.04
CA MET A 298 0.09 -2.73 -12.90
C MET A 298 -1.40 -2.79 -13.25
N LYS A 299 -1.77 -2.27 -14.43
CA LYS A 299 -3.14 -2.28 -14.94
C LYS A 299 -3.69 -3.69 -15.16
N LYS A 300 -2.87 -4.63 -15.65
CA LYS A 300 -3.27 -6.03 -15.89
C LYS A 300 -3.86 -6.69 -14.65
N TYR A 301 -3.42 -6.27 -13.47
CA TYR A 301 -3.82 -6.84 -12.18
C TYR A 301 -4.61 -5.85 -11.31
N ASP A 302 -5.01 -4.68 -11.84
CA ASP A 302 -5.63 -3.58 -11.07
C ASP A 302 -4.87 -3.22 -9.78
N ALA A 303 -3.54 -3.35 -9.82
CA ALA A 303 -2.68 -3.01 -8.70
C ALA A 303 -2.35 -1.52 -8.70
N ILE A 304 -2.14 -0.95 -7.51
CA ILE A 304 -1.78 0.46 -7.35
C ILE A 304 -0.28 0.61 -7.60
N LEU A 305 0.08 1.47 -8.55
CA LEU A 305 1.45 1.93 -8.71
C LEU A 305 1.74 3.01 -7.66
N SER A 306 2.56 2.66 -6.67
CA SER A 306 3.15 3.60 -5.74
C SER A 306 4.44 4.13 -6.36
N LEU A 307 4.46 5.40 -6.77
CA LEU A 307 5.65 6.02 -7.33
C LEU A 307 6.64 6.28 -6.20
N GLY A 308 7.61 5.37 -6.08
CA GLY A 308 8.58 5.32 -5.00
C GLY A 308 9.51 6.52 -4.99
N ASN A 309 9.99 6.86 -3.79
CA ASN A 309 10.89 7.99 -3.55
C ASN A 309 12.33 7.53 -3.25
N GLY A 310 13.08 7.24 -4.31
CA GLY A 310 14.45 6.75 -4.24
C GLY A 310 15.46 7.70 -3.62
N ILE A 311 15.19 8.99 -3.65
CA ILE A 311 16.03 10.07 -3.14
C ILE A 311 15.28 10.82 -2.03
N ARG A 312 14.44 10.11 -1.26
CA ARG A 312 13.85 10.68 -0.04
C ARG A 312 14.91 11.13 0.97
N ALA A 313 14.63 12.18 1.73
CA ALA A 313 15.49 12.66 2.79
C ALA A 313 15.70 11.61 3.89
N GLY A 314 16.98 11.34 4.22
CA GLY A 314 17.41 10.45 5.30
C GLY A 314 17.94 11.18 6.54
N ALA A 315 17.90 12.51 6.51
CA ALA A 315 18.16 13.39 7.63
C ALA A 315 17.30 14.64 7.43
N ILE A 316 16.96 15.37 8.50
CA ILE A 316 16.15 16.59 8.36
C ILE A 316 16.85 17.64 7.48
N HIS A 317 18.18 17.66 7.46
CA HIS A 317 18.97 18.56 6.62
C HIS A 317 18.94 18.22 5.13
N ASP A 318 18.45 17.03 4.77
CA ASP A 318 18.29 16.62 3.38
C ASP A 318 16.89 16.94 2.83
N SER A 319 15.99 17.43 3.69
CA SER A 319 14.63 17.80 3.33
C SER A 319 14.60 18.94 2.30
N HIS A 320 13.78 18.77 1.28
CA HIS A 320 13.62 19.71 0.15
C HIS A 320 14.93 20.01 -0.62
N ASP A 321 15.93 19.13 -0.54
CA ASP A 321 17.13 19.29 -1.35
C ASP A 321 16.85 19.14 -2.86
N ARG A 322 17.83 19.52 -3.69
CA ARG A 322 17.63 19.60 -5.15
C ARG A 322 17.31 18.24 -5.76
N ALA A 323 17.87 17.15 -5.23
CA ALA A 323 17.67 15.82 -5.76
C ALA A 323 16.29 15.25 -5.40
N GLN A 324 15.86 15.41 -4.14
CA GLN A 324 14.52 15.05 -3.68
C GLN A 324 13.45 15.82 -4.46
N MET A 325 13.62 17.14 -4.60
CA MET A 325 12.63 17.98 -5.29
C MET A 325 12.53 17.64 -6.78
N ALA A 326 13.66 17.31 -7.41
CA ALA A 326 13.66 16.86 -8.80
C ALA A 326 12.89 15.54 -8.97
N GLU A 327 13.12 14.56 -8.09
CA GLU A 327 12.38 13.28 -8.11
C GLU A 327 10.88 13.50 -7.88
N MET A 328 10.50 14.38 -6.93
CA MET A 328 9.09 14.67 -6.66
C MET A 328 8.37 15.23 -7.89
N ILE A 329 9.00 16.18 -8.61
CA ILE A 329 8.44 16.74 -9.85
C ILE A 329 8.21 15.63 -10.88
N ILE A 330 9.20 14.78 -11.11
CA ILE A 330 9.09 13.66 -12.06
C ILE A 330 8.00 12.68 -11.65
N ASN A 331 7.93 12.31 -10.37
CA ASN A 331 6.87 11.44 -9.88
C ASN A 331 5.47 12.07 -10.07
N CYS A 332 5.33 13.39 -9.93
CA CYS A 332 4.07 14.07 -10.22
C CYS A 332 3.68 13.98 -11.71
N GLU A 333 4.64 14.19 -12.62
CA GLU A 333 4.43 14.04 -14.06
C GLU A 333 4.02 12.60 -14.43
N LEU A 334 4.73 11.62 -13.87
CA LEU A 334 4.45 10.19 -14.05
C LEU A 334 3.09 9.80 -13.45
N ALA A 335 2.66 10.42 -12.36
CA ALA A 335 1.35 10.18 -11.79
C ALA A 335 0.22 10.58 -12.74
N GLU A 336 0.34 11.74 -13.36
CA GLU A 336 -0.62 12.16 -14.39
C GLU A 336 -0.61 11.22 -15.59
N LEU A 337 0.58 10.82 -16.05
CA LEU A 337 0.74 9.93 -17.20
C LEU A 337 0.13 8.54 -16.93
N GLY A 338 0.48 7.90 -15.81
CA GLY A 338 -0.04 6.58 -15.45
C GLY A 338 -1.56 6.60 -15.24
N ARG A 339 -2.08 7.69 -14.66
CA ARG A 339 -3.53 7.89 -14.51
C ARG A 339 -4.23 8.06 -15.87
N LYS A 340 -3.61 8.71 -16.87
CA LYS A 340 -4.14 8.77 -18.25
C LYS A 340 -4.17 7.38 -18.90
N MET A 341 -3.23 6.50 -18.57
CA MET A 341 -3.17 5.11 -19.05
C MET A 341 -4.16 4.14 -18.36
N GLY A 342 -4.89 4.61 -17.34
CA GLY A 342 -5.87 3.82 -16.59
C GLY A 342 -5.29 3.05 -15.40
N CYS A 343 -4.06 3.36 -14.98
CA CYS A 343 -3.45 2.80 -13.77
C CYS A 343 -3.88 3.60 -12.52
N GLN A 344 -4.13 2.90 -11.42
CA GLN A 344 -4.32 3.52 -10.11
C GLN A 344 -2.95 3.97 -9.58
N ILE A 345 -2.77 5.27 -9.30
CA ILE A 345 -1.47 5.82 -8.89
C ILE A 345 -1.56 6.46 -7.50
N MET A 346 -0.53 6.23 -6.68
CA MET A 346 -0.20 7.06 -5.52
C MET A 346 1.28 7.49 -5.58
N VAL A 347 1.64 8.55 -4.86
CA VAL A 347 3.02 9.10 -4.83
C VAL A 347 3.60 8.91 -3.44
N GLU A 348 4.86 8.49 -3.34
CA GLU A 348 5.57 8.38 -2.05
C GLU A 348 6.28 9.68 -1.68
N GLY A 349 6.19 10.02 -0.39
CA GLY A 349 6.73 11.22 0.22
C GLY A 349 7.82 10.92 1.25
N PRO A 350 8.60 11.93 1.65
CA PRO A 350 9.88 11.77 2.33
C PRO A 350 9.84 11.01 3.67
N GLY A 351 11.04 10.65 4.15
CA GLY A 351 11.25 10.03 5.46
C GLY A 351 11.53 11.06 6.56
N HIS A 352 12.61 11.84 6.44
CA HIS A 352 13.00 12.84 7.44
C HIS A 352 12.64 14.24 6.95
N VAL A 353 11.79 14.96 7.68
CA VAL A 353 11.32 16.30 7.32
C VAL A 353 11.11 17.10 8.60
N PRO A 354 11.83 18.21 8.83
CA PRO A 354 11.64 19.02 10.02
C PRO A 354 10.20 19.54 10.09
N LEU A 355 9.68 19.70 11.32
CA LEU A 355 8.24 19.88 11.56
C LEU A 355 7.64 21.08 10.82
N ASP A 356 8.41 22.16 10.65
CA ASP A 356 8.01 23.39 9.96
C ASP A 356 7.90 23.24 8.44
N GLU A 357 8.51 22.21 7.86
CA GLU A 357 8.52 21.97 6.42
C GLU A 357 7.47 20.95 5.94
N ILE A 358 6.87 20.16 6.86
CA ILE A 358 5.90 19.10 6.52
C ILE A 358 4.70 19.66 5.73
N ALA A 359 4.15 20.79 6.16
CA ALA A 359 3.02 21.43 5.49
C ALA A 359 3.36 21.85 4.05
N GLY A 360 4.58 22.37 3.85
CA GLY A 360 5.10 22.77 2.55
C GLY A 360 5.24 21.57 1.62
N ASN A 361 5.79 20.48 2.13
CA ASN A 361 6.00 19.24 1.39
C ASN A 361 4.69 18.68 0.81
N ILE A 362 3.69 18.52 1.67
CA ILE A 362 2.38 17.96 1.28
C ILE A 362 1.64 18.88 0.31
N MET A 363 1.65 20.18 0.57
CA MET A 363 1.02 21.15 -0.32
C MET A 363 1.62 21.08 -1.74
N LEU A 364 2.95 21.00 -1.85
CA LEU A 364 3.63 20.95 -3.14
C LEU A 364 3.29 19.68 -3.91
N GLU A 365 3.38 18.51 -3.28
CA GLU A 365 3.02 17.25 -3.94
C GLU A 365 1.56 17.26 -4.41
N LYS A 366 0.61 17.52 -3.51
CA LYS A 366 -0.83 17.44 -3.84
C LYS A 366 -1.18 18.39 -4.97
N ARG A 367 -0.54 19.57 -5.02
CA ARG A 367 -0.75 20.54 -6.10
C ARG A 367 -0.18 20.06 -7.43
N MET A 368 1.03 19.49 -7.44
CA MET A 368 1.72 19.08 -8.66
C MET A 368 1.19 17.76 -9.24
N SER A 369 0.75 16.81 -8.40
CA SER A 369 0.27 15.49 -8.84
C SER A 369 -1.23 15.47 -9.24
N GLY A 370 -1.90 16.62 -9.10
CA GLY A 370 -3.35 16.73 -9.25
C GLY A 370 -4.09 15.92 -8.17
N ASN A 371 -3.69 16.09 -6.91
CA ASN A 371 -4.22 15.41 -5.73
C ASN A 371 -4.14 13.87 -5.79
N ALA A 372 -3.07 13.31 -6.39
CA ALA A 372 -2.80 11.89 -6.21
C ALA A 372 -2.74 11.56 -4.71
N PRO A 373 -3.14 10.35 -4.29
CA PRO A 373 -2.95 9.94 -2.91
C PRO A 373 -1.48 10.00 -2.51
N TYR A 374 -1.19 10.62 -1.36
CA TYR A 374 0.18 10.83 -0.90
C TYR A 374 0.53 9.90 0.26
N TYR A 375 1.57 9.10 0.07
CA TYR A 375 2.05 8.09 1.00
C TYR A 375 3.38 8.52 1.65
N VAL A 376 3.35 8.96 2.91
CA VAL A 376 4.54 9.48 3.63
C VAL A 376 5.10 8.48 4.64
N LEU A 377 6.41 8.55 4.96
CA LEU A 377 7.08 7.59 5.85
C LEU A 377 7.37 8.21 7.22
N GLY A 378 6.39 8.22 8.13
CA GLY A 378 6.41 9.07 9.33
C GLY A 378 5.75 10.43 8.99
N PRO A 379 6.53 11.49 8.65
CA PRO A 379 7.99 11.60 8.65
C PRO A 379 8.58 11.78 10.05
N LEU A 380 9.90 11.66 10.15
CA LEU A 380 10.69 11.98 11.34
C LEU A 380 11.05 13.49 11.33
N PRO A 381 10.53 14.31 12.27
CA PRO A 381 10.86 15.73 12.38
C PRO A 381 12.17 16.05 13.09
N LEU A 382 12.88 15.05 13.61
CA LEU A 382 14.19 15.18 14.24
C LEU A 382 14.98 13.87 14.11
N ASP A 383 16.31 13.97 14.05
CA ASP A 383 17.19 12.81 13.82
C ASP A 383 17.79 12.23 15.12
N SER A 384 17.68 12.92 16.25
CA SER A 384 18.21 12.48 17.54
C SER A 384 17.27 11.54 18.32
N GLY A 385 16.33 10.90 17.63
CA GLY A 385 15.20 10.16 18.21
C GLY A 385 15.36 8.64 18.30
N ALA A 386 16.45 8.08 17.77
CA ALA A 386 16.63 6.63 17.66
C ALA A 386 16.31 5.86 18.96
N GLY A 387 15.56 4.76 18.84
CA GLY A 387 14.96 4.02 19.96
C GLY A 387 13.58 4.55 20.39
N TYR A 388 13.25 5.81 20.05
CA TYR A 388 11.94 6.44 20.20
C TYR A 388 11.41 7.00 18.88
N ASP A 389 11.91 6.48 17.76
CA ASP A 389 11.56 6.97 16.43
C ASP A 389 10.06 6.81 16.13
N HIS A 390 9.38 5.80 16.67
CA HIS A 390 7.92 5.69 16.65
C HIS A 390 7.19 6.92 17.25
N ILE A 391 7.71 7.52 18.33
CA ILE A 391 7.14 8.73 18.96
C ILE A 391 7.48 9.95 18.11
N THR A 392 8.74 10.09 17.71
CA THR A 392 9.20 11.15 16.82
C THR A 392 8.37 11.19 15.54
N ALA A 393 8.20 10.05 14.90
CA ALA A 393 7.40 9.87 13.70
C ALA A 393 5.91 10.11 13.94
N ALA A 394 5.37 9.78 15.12
CA ALA A 394 3.98 10.08 15.45
C ALA A 394 3.70 11.61 15.41
N ILE A 395 4.66 12.45 15.79
CA ILE A 395 4.53 13.92 15.68
C ILE A 395 4.44 14.33 14.21
N GLY A 396 5.34 13.81 13.37
CA GLY A 396 5.33 14.10 11.94
C GLY A 396 4.10 13.54 11.21
N ALA A 397 3.65 12.34 11.59
CA ALA A 397 2.46 11.68 11.06
C ALA A 397 1.17 12.46 11.36
N ALA A 398 1.04 12.98 12.58
CA ALA A 398 -0.10 13.83 12.95
C ALA A 398 -0.12 15.12 12.12
N ASN A 399 1.05 15.74 11.94
CA ASN A 399 1.18 16.93 11.11
C ASN A 399 0.87 16.62 9.63
N SER A 400 1.37 15.49 9.13
CA SER A 400 1.15 15.08 7.75
C SER A 400 -0.31 14.75 7.45
N SER A 401 -0.95 13.98 8.32
CA SER A 401 -2.38 13.68 8.23
C SER A 401 -3.22 14.96 8.26
N ARG A 402 -2.89 15.92 9.14
CA ARG A 402 -3.54 17.24 9.22
C ARG A 402 -3.46 17.99 7.88
N HIS A 403 -2.33 17.93 7.19
CA HIS A 403 -2.08 18.69 5.96
C HIS A 403 -2.51 17.98 4.68
N GLY A 404 -2.91 16.71 4.75
CA GLY A 404 -3.53 16.00 3.62
C GLY A 404 -2.77 14.78 3.12
N ALA A 405 -1.86 14.21 3.90
CA ALA A 405 -1.34 12.87 3.63
C ALA A 405 -2.47 11.82 3.74
N ASP A 406 -2.49 10.88 2.80
CA ASP A 406 -3.60 9.92 2.63
C ASP A 406 -3.24 8.54 3.19
N LEU A 407 -1.96 8.18 3.16
CA LEU A 407 -1.38 6.97 3.75
C LEU A 407 -0.10 7.36 4.52
N VAL A 408 0.09 6.80 5.71
CA VAL A 408 1.28 7.02 6.52
C VAL A 408 1.91 5.68 6.86
N CYS A 409 3.18 5.49 6.50
CA CYS A 409 3.95 4.34 6.96
C CYS A 409 4.28 4.57 8.42
N TYR A 410 4.01 3.55 9.23
CA TYR A 410 4.45 3.54 10.60
C TYR A 410 5.98 3.55 10.69
N ILE A 411 6.48 3.87 11.88
CA ILE A 411 7.89 3.74 12.24
C ILE A 411 7.92 3.01 13.58
N THR A 412 8.80 2.04 13.72
CA THR A 412 8.92 1.22 14.94
C THR A 412 9.96 1.81 15.90
N PRO A 413 9.98 1.38 17.18
CA PRO A 413 11.07 1.73 18.09
C PRO A 413 12.46 1.31 17.57
N ALA A 414 12.53 0.17 16.88
CA ALA A 414 13.75 -0.37 16.29
C ALA A 414 14.27 0.35 15.03
N GLU A 415 13.56 1.36 14.51
CA GLU A 415 14.03 2.15 13.36
C GLU A 415 15.45 2.68 13.60
N HIS A 416 16.27 2.68 12.55
CA HIS A 416 17.72 2.98 12.57
C HIS A 416 18.61 2.06 13.43
N LEU A 417 18.06 1.07 14.13
CA LEU A 417 18.81 0.26 15.10
C LEU A 417 18.81 -1.24 14.77
N ALA A 418 17.67 -1.81 14.42
CA ALA A 418 17.52 -3.26 14.25
C ALA A 418 16.32 -3.63 13.35
N LEU A 419 16.20 -4.92 13.05
CA LEU A 419 14.96 -5.46 12.49
C LEU A 419 13.89 -5.49 13.60
N PRO A 420 12.69 -4.93 13.40
CA PRO A 420 11.67 -4.88 14.45
C PRO A 420 11.18 -6.28 14.79
N ASP A 421 10.88 -6.53 16.06
CA ASP A 421 10.17 -7.73 16.52
C ASP A 421 8.63 -7.52 16.54
N GLU A 422 7.89 -8.49 17.07
CA GLU A 422 6.44 -8.43 17.22
C GLU A 422 5.93 -7.24 18.08
N ASP A 423 6.66 -6.86 19.13
CA ASP A 423 6.27 -5.77 20.04
C ASP A 423 6.57 -4.40 19.43
N ASP A 424 7.70 -4.30 18.72
CA ASP A 424 8.04 -3.13 17.91
C ASP A 424 6.97 -2.81 16.87
N VAL A 425 6.47 -3.84 16.18
CA VAL A 425 5.39 -3.70 15.19
C VAL A 425 4.12 -3.18 15.87
N ARG A 426 3.74 -3.80 16.99
CA ARG A 426 2.55 -3.41 17.77
C ARG A 426 2.60 -1.94 18.19
N GLU A 427 3.69 -1.51 18.81
CA GLU A 427 3.82 -0.14 19.30
C GLU A 427 3.91 0.88 18.15
N GLY A 428 4.62 0.55 17.06
CA GLY A 428 4.67 1.40 15.87
C GLY A 428 3.28 1.63 15.26
N VAL A 429 2.45 0.58 15.16
CA VAL A 429 1.11 0.69 14.56
C VAL A 429 0.21 1.54 15.45
N ARG A 430 0.24 1.28 16.77
CA ARG A 430 -0.55 2.03 17.75
C ARG A 430 -0.22 3.51 17.78
N ALA A 431 1.07 3.85 17.85
CA ALA A 431 1.54 5.22 17.86
C ALA A 431 1.12 5.97 16.59
N THR A 432 1.29 5.33 15.43
CA THR A 432 0.92 5.93 14.14
C THR A 432 -0.60 6.08 13.99
N ARG A 433 -1.38 5.09 14.44
CA ARG A 433 -2.85 5.14 14.40
C ARG A 433 -3.41 6.28 15.24
N LEU A 434 -2.86 6.51 16.44
CA LEU A 434 -3.19 7.67 17.27
C LEU A 434 -2.80 8.97 16.57
N ALA A 435 -1.59 9.05 16.02
CA ALA A 435 -1.11 10.23 15.33
C ALA A 435 -2.00 10.64 14.14
N VAL A 436 -2.34 9.69 13.27
CA VAL A 436 -3.17 10.00 12.10
C VAL A 436 -4.59 10.39 12.51
N ARG A 437 -5.13 9.85 13.63
CA ARG A 437 -6.40 10.28 14.20
C ARG A 437 -6.34 11.74 14.68
N VAL A 438 -5.26 12.14 15.36
CA VAL A 438 -5.03 13.54 15.77
C VAL A 438 -5.00 14.46 14.54
N GLY A 439 -4.29 14.05 13.48
CA GLY A 439 -4.26 14.78 12.22
C GLY A 439 -5.63 14.86 11.54
N ASP A 440 -6.38 13.76 11.50
CA ASP A 440 -7.70 13.70 10.85
C ASP A 440 -8.72 14.59 11.54
N ILE A 441 -8.78 14.63 12.88
CA ILE A 441 -9.70 15.54 13.59
C ILE A 441 -9.29 17.01 13.48
N ALA A 442 -8.02 17.29 13.18
CA ALA A 442 -7.56 18.63 12.85
C ALA A 442 -7.94 19.02 11.41
N LYS A 443 -7.82 18.08 10.47
CA LYS A 443 -8.19 18.21 9.05
C LYS A 443 -9.70 18.28 8.82
N TYR A 444 -10.50 17.56 9.61
CA TYR A 444 -11.96 17.48 9.55
C TYR A 444 -12.58 17.79 10.93
N PRO A 445 -12.72 19.09 11.29
CA PRO A 445 -13.24 19.49 12.60
C PRO A 445 -14.65 19.01 12.91
N ASP A 446 -15.45 18.72 11.88
CA ASP A 446 -16.79 18.14 11.94
C ASP A 446 -16.78 16.67 12.42
N ARG A 447 -15.64 15.97 12.40
CA ARG A 447 -15.52 14.56 12.82
C ARG A 447 -15.08 14.38 14.28
N ARG A 448 -15.34 15.38 15.13
CA ARG A 448 -14.93 15.43 16.55
C ARG A 448 -15.97 14.91 17.53
N ASP A 449 -17.13 14.47 17.06
CA ASP A 449 -18.21 14.01 17.93
C ASP A 449 -17.81 12.83 18.82
N ASN A 450 -16.98 11.91 18.30
CA ASN A 450 -16.41 10.82 19.12
C ASN A 450 -15.52 11.34 20.26
N GLU A 451 -14.72 12.39 20.01
CA GLU A 451 -13.86 13.00 21.05
C GLU A 451 -14.70 13.67 22.14
N LYS A 452 -15.80 14.31 21.73
CA LYS A 452 -16.79 14.88 22.66
C LYS A 452 -17.44 13.77 23.50
N ALA A 453 -17.86 12.67 22.88
CA ALA A 453 -18.46 11.53 23.57
C ALA A 453 -17.49 10.90 24.58
N ALA A 454 -16.23 10.67 24.19
CA ALA A 454 -15.17 10.19 25.07
C ALA A 454 -14.91 11.15 26.25
N ALA A 455 -14.86 12.46 25.98
CA ALA A 455 -14.68 13.46 27.03
C ALA A 455 -15.83 13.49 28.04
N MET A 456 -17.07 13.39 27.56
CA MET A 456 -18.26 13.30 28.43
C MET A 456 -18.25 12.00 29.24
N ALA A 457 -17.95 10.85 28.62
CA ALA A 457 -17.83 9.59 29.34
C ALA A 457 -16.77 9.65 30.46
N ARG A 458 -15.62 10.30 30.22
CA ARG A 458 -14.60 10.55 31.26
C ARG A 458 -15.11 11.46 32.38
N ARG A 459 -15.74 12.60 32.03
CA ARG A 459 -16.29 13.56 33.00
C ARG A 459 -17.29 12.88 33.93
N ASP A 460 -18.16 12.06 33.36
CA ASP A 460 -19.27 11.41 34.04
C ASP A 460 -18.87 10.06 34.66
N MET A 461 -17.60 9.67 34.56
CA MET A 461 -17.08 8.40 35.09
C MET A 461 -17.79 7.17 34.50
N ARG A 462 -18.29 7.27 33.27
CA ARG A 462 -18.92 6.18 32.53
C ARG A 462 -17.86 5.33 31.85
N TRP A 463 -17.11 4.56 32.64
CA TRP A 463 -15.94 3.80 32.18
C TRP A 463 -16.28 2.80 31.06
N LYS A 464 -17.40 2.08 31.19
CA LYS A 464 -17.85 1.14 30.15
C LYS A 464 -18.21 1.85 28.84
N ASP A 465 -18.77 3.04 28.93
CA ASP A 465 -19.15 3.82 27.74
C ASP A 465 -17.91 4.42 27.09
N LEU A 466 -16.93 4.84 27.90
CA LEU A 466 -15.64 5.33 27.41
C LEU A 466 -14.95 4.29 26.51
N GLU A 467 -14.98 3.00 26.87
CA GLU A 467 -14.39 1.92 26.09
C GLU A 467 -14.88 1.93 24.62
N GLN A 468 -16.14 2.28 24.37
CA GLN A 468 -16.71 2.32 23.01
C GLN A 468 -16.13 3.42 22.11
N TYR A 469 -15.50 4.44 22.71
CA TYR A 469 -14.99 5.62 22.00
C TYR A 469 -13.47 5.64 21.87
N LEU A 470 -12.76 4.69 22.49
CA LEU A 470 -11.30 4.60 22.44
C LEU A 470 -10.82 3.80 21.23
N LEU A 471 -9.65 4.16 20.69
CA LEU A 471 -8.99 3.36 19.65
C LEU A 471 -8.45 2.03 20.18
N PHE A 472 -8.02 2.00 21.45
CA PHE A 472 -7.43 0.83 22.12
C PHE A 472 -8.11 0.57 23.47
N PRO A 473 -9.36 0.08 23.47
CA PRO A 473 -10.14 -0.09 24.70
C PRO A 473 -9.55 -1.13 25.65
N GLU A 474 -8.98 -2.23 25.14
CA GLU A 474 -8.42 -3.29 26.00
C GLU A 474 -7.22 -2.78 26.82
N ILE A 475 -6.35 -1.93 26.24
CA ILE A 475 -5.24 -1.30 26.98
C ILE A 475 -5.77 -0.43 28.13
N ALA A 476 -6.78 0.40 27.84
CA ALA A 476 -7.37 1.28 28.85
C ALA A 476 -8.02 0.48 29.99
N LYS A 477 -8.64 -0.64 29.67
CA LYS A 477 -9.25 -1.57 30.61
C LYS A 477 -8.20 -2.30 31.46
N GLU A 478 -7.14 -2.82 30.86
CA GLU A 478 -6.01 -3.45 31.56
C GLU A 478 -5.37 -2.49 32.56
N LEU A 479 -5.01 -1.27 32.12
CA LEU A 479 -4.42 -0.24 32.97
C LEU A 479 -5.32 0.14 34.16
N ARG A 480 -6.63 0.20 33.93
CA ARG A 480 -7.60 0.47 34.99
C ARG A 480 -7.72 -0.70 35.96
N GLN A 481 -7.73 -1.93 35.47
CA GLN A 481 -7.81 -3.14 36.28
C GLN A 481 -6.56 -3.35 37.15
N GLU A 482 -5.37 -3.09 36.60
CA GLU A 482 -4.10 -3.15 37.33
C GLU A 482 -4.10 -2.17 38.52
N ARG A 483 -4.76 -1.02 38.36
CA ARG A 483 -4.74 0.09 39.32
C ARG A 483 -6.15 0.51 39.72
N MET A 484 -6.95 -0.45 40.18
CA MET A 484 -8.32 -0.20 40.61
C MET A 484 -8.39 0.67 41.88
N PRO A 485 -9.16 1.78 41.86
CA PRO A 485 -9.36 2.60 43.05
C PRO A 485 -10.36 1.97 44.04
N GLU A 486 -10.25 2.36 45.31
CA GLU A 486 -11.23 1.97 46.35
C GLU A 486 -12.66 2.43 46.00
N LYS A 487 -12.80 3.64 45.43
CA LYS A 487 -14.06 4.14 44.86
C LYS A 487 -14.10 3.83 43.38
N SER A 488 -14.88 2.82 42.99
CA SER A 488 -14.91 2.27 41.63
C SER A 488 -15.37 3.24 40.53
N ASP A 489 -15.99 4.36 40.90
CA ASP A 489 -16.37 5.43 39.98
C ASP A 489 -15.21 6.40 39.70
N THR A 490 -14.16 6.50 40.52
CA THR A 490 -13.02 7.40 40.26
C THR A 490 -11.84 6.69 39.59
N CYS A 491 -10.66 7.32 39.55
CA CYS A 491 -9.38 6.69 39.23
C CYS A 491 -8.41 6.83 40.41
N THR A 492 -7.30 6.10 40.37
CA THR A 492 -6.27 6.11 41.42
C THR A 492 -5.43 7.38 41.46
N MET A 493 -5.46 8.22 40.41
CA MET A 493 -4.67 9.47 40.37
C MET A 493 -5.12 10.49 41.43
N CYS A 494 -6.42 10.67 41.63
CA CYS A 494 -6.97 11.62 42.61
C CYS A 494 -7.79 10.94 43.72
N GLY A 495 -8.21 9.68 43.54
CA GLY A 495 -9.01 8.96 44.52
C GLY A 495 -10.32 9.69 44.84
N ASP A 496 -10.55 9.96 46.13
CA ASP A 496 -11.71 10.68 46.65
C ASP A 496 -11.65 12.20 46.44
N PHE A 497 -10.46 12.77 46.18
CA PHE A 497 -10.26 14.18 45.83
C PHE A 497 -10.43 14.44 44.31
N CYS A 498 -11.40 13.76 43.69
CA CYS A 498 -11.63 13.82 42.25
C CYS A 498 -12.19 15.18 41.81
N ALA A 499 -11.44 15.88 40.96
CA ALA A 499 -11.85 17.17 40.40
C ALA A 499 -13.17 17.09 39.59
N MET A 500 -13.39 16.01 38.83
CA MET A 500 -14.62 15.84 38.04
C MET A 500 -15.86 15.67 38.93
N LYS A 501 -15.76 14.93 40.04
CA LYS A 501 -16.85 14.84 41.02
C LYS A 501 -17.17 16.20 41.62
N LYS A 502 -16.15 16.91 42.09
CA LYS A 502 -16.33 18.23 42.69
C LYS A 502 -16.92 19.24 41.70
N GLY A 503 -16.43 19.23 40.45
CA GLY A 503 -16.97 20.06 39.38
C GLY A 503 -18.44 19.76 39.10
N THR A 504 -18.81 18.47 38.99
CA THR A 504 -20.21 18.06 38.79
C THR A 504 -21.10 18.46 39.96
N GLU A 505 -20.64 18.36 41.21
CA GLU A 505 -21.40 18.85 42.38
C GLU A 505 -21.68 20.35 42.32
N VAL A 506 -20.70 21.15 41.88
CA VAL A 506 -20.81 22.62 41.85
C VAL A 506 -21.70 23.10 40.69
N PHE A 507 -21.56 22.49 39.51
CA PHE A 507 -22.20 22.97 38.28
C PHE A 507 -23.31 22.06 37.76
N LYS A 508 -23.86 21.17 38.60
CA LYS A 508 -24.89 20.19 38.20
C LYS A 508 -26.08 20.86 37.51
N ASP A 509 -26.56 21.93 38.11
CA ASP A 509 -27.77 22.64 37.68
C ASP A 509 -27.50 23.58 36.49
N ASP A 510 -26.24 23.86 36.18
CA ASP A 510 -25.80 24.65 35.02
C ASP A 510 -25.61 23.80 33.76
N MET A 511 -25.57 22.46 33.89
CA MET A 511 -25.44 21.57 32.73
C MET A 511 -26.73 21.60 31.90
N ALA A 512 -26.61 21.93 30.61
CA ALA A 512 -27.76 22.05 29.71
C ALA A 512 -27.42 21.55 28.30
N GLY A 513 -28.47 21.25 27.54
CA GLY A 513 -28.38 20.89 26.12
C GLY A 513 -27.52 19.65 25.88
N ASP A 514 -26.59 19.77 24.95
CA ASP A 514 -25.70 18.70 24.50
C ASP A 514 -24.56 18.34 25.48
N LYS A 515 -24.49 19.04 26.62
CA LYS A 515 -23.58 18.75 27.73
C LYS A 515 -24.17 17.76 28.73
N LEU A 516 -25.48 17.52 28.66
CA LEU A 516 -26.14 16.49 29.47
C LEU A 516 -25.85 15.12 28.88
N SER A 517 -25.43 14.19 29.73
CA SER A 517 -25.20 12.81 29.34
C SER A 517 -26.52 12.20 28.92
N GLN A 518 -26.63 11.75 27.67
CA GLN A 518 -27.72 10.88 27.28
C GLN A 518 -27.42 9.51 27.87
N ILE A 519 -28.08 9.18 28.98
CA ILE A 519 -28.02 7.85 29.56
C ILE A 519 -28.85 6.96 28.63
N THR A 520 -28.18 6.21 27.75
CA THR A 520 -28.78 5.08 27.03
C THR A 520 -28.56 3.80 27.80
#